data_AF-A0A9P4SF19-F1
#
_entry.id   AF-A0A9P4SF19-F1
#
_cell.length_a   1.000
_cell.length_b   1.000
_cell.length_c   1.000
_cell.angle_alpha   90.00
_cell.angle_beta   90.00
_cell.angle_gamma   90.00
#
_symmetry.space_group_name_H-M   'P 1'
#
loop_
_entity.id
_entity.type
_entity.pdbx_description
1 polymer ?
#
loop_
_entity_poly.entity_id
_entity_poly.type
_entity_poly.pdbx_seq_one_letter_code
_entity_poly.pdbx_strand_id
1 'polypeptide(L)'
;METPQWLVVLGETLDTPQAVRAAASLARSLAVLLRVDDEGREVRCCKISTSSKTAIEKWCAAQGIARPEFAPYDVAEKEFEAYTVYPTLGVDTTIPQFRGTVGVMPSPMEDEYPV
;
A
#
# COMPACT_ATOMS: atom_id res chain seq x y z
N MET A 1 17.20 -13.81 -2.68
CA MET A 1 15.95 -13.96 -1.92
C MET A 1 15.87 -12.79 -0.97
N GLU A 2 15.02 -11.83 -1.28
CA GLU A 2 14.81 -10.65 -0.46
C GLU A 2 14.01 -11.07 0.78
N THR A 3 14.50 -10.70 1.97
CA THR A 3 13.77 -11.02 3.20
C THR A 3 12.53 -10.12 3.28
N PRO A 4 11.33 -10.65 3.53
CA PRO A 4 10.14 -9.83 3.68
C PRO A 4 10.34 -8.81 4.80
N GLN A 5 10.05 -7.56 4.48
CA GLN A 5 10.21 -6.41 5.37
C GLN A 5 8.85 -5.98 5.87
N TRP A 6 8.84 -5.46 7.10
CA TRP A 6 7.64 -4.98 7.77
C TRP A 6 7.92 -3.58 8.33
N LEU A 7 6.87 -2.80 8.50
CA LEU A 7 6.86 -1.55 9.24
C LEU A 7 6.16 -1.78 10.56
N VAL A 8 6.71 -1.19 11.62
CA VAL A 8 6.03 -1.03 12.90
C VAL A 8 5.81 0.46 13.16
N VAL A 9 4.58 0.84 13.49
CA VAL A 9 4.24 2.22 13.81
C VAL A 9 4.67 2.52 15.25
N LEU A 10 5.37 3.64 15.44
CA LEU A 10 5.74 4.18 16.74
C LEU A 10 4.57 5.05 17.23
N GLY A 11 3.96 4.65 18.33
CA GLY A 11 2.84 5.36 18.97
C GLY A 11 2.92 5.23 20.49
N GLU A 12 1.80 5.46 21.18
CA GLU A 12 1.69 5.53 22.66
C GLU A 12 2.34 4.34 23.40
N THR A 13 2.43 3.21 22.72
CA THR A 13 2.92 1.95 23.27
C THR A 13 4.42 1.71 23.04
N LEU A 14 4.96 2.22 21.94
CA LEU A 14 6.36 2.09 21.51
C LEU A 14 6.81 3.44 20.96
N ASP A 15 6.94 4.41 21.87
CA ASP A 15 7.15 5.81 21.52
C ASP A 15 8.57 6.06 20.96
N THR A 16 9.53 5.23 21.37
CA THR A 16 10.95 5.44 21.07
C THR A 16 11.52 4.29 20.22
N PRO A 17 12.31 4.58 19.16
CA PRO A 17 12.99 3.57 18.36
C PRO A 17 13.95 2.68 19.17
N GLN A 18 14.42 3.14 20.33
CA GLN A 18 15.21 2.35 21.27
C GLN A 18 14.40 1.22 21.92
N ALA A 19 13.12 1.45 22.23
CA ALA A 19 12.23 0.43 22.78
C ALA A 19 11.97 -0.66 21.74
N VAL A 20 11.75 -0.28 20.48
CA VAL A 20 11.65 -1.22 19.36
C VAL A 20 12.95 -2.02 19.19
N ARG A 21 14.12 -1.37 19.32
CA ARG A 21 15.41 -2.06 19.25
C ARG A 21 15.57 -3.11 20.36
N ALA A 22 15.20 -2.76 21.59
CA ALA A 22 15.25 -3.67 22.72
C ALA A 22 14.29 -4.85 22.54
N ALA A 23 13.04 -4.58 22.14
CA ALA A 23 12.02 -5.59 21.89
C ALA A 23 12.40 -6.55 20.74
N ALA A 24 13.04 -6.01 19.69
CA ALA A 24 13.47 -6.78 18.53
C ALA A 24 14.85 -7.45 18.69
N SER A 25 15.56 -7.21 19.79
CA SER A 25 16.96 -7.64 20.00
C SER A 25 17.88 -7.29 18.83
N LEU A 26 17.68 -6.10 18.23
CA LEU A 26 18.44 -5.67 17.05
C LEU A 26 19.78 -5.06 17.46
N ALA A 27 20.88 -5.62 16.94
CA ALA A 27 22.23 -5.07 17.15
C ALA A 27 22.47 -3.74 16.41
N ARG A 28 21.65 -3.44 15.39
CA ARG A 28 21.78 -2.26 14.54
C ARG A 28 20.70 -1.21 14.84
N SER A 29 21.05 0.06 14.69
CA SER A 29 20.12 1.18 14.75
C SER A 29 19.02 1.05 13.68
N LEU A 30 17.76 1.16 14.08
CA LEU A 30 16.62 1.20 13.17
C LEU A 30 16.51 2.57 12.51
N ALA A 31 16.30 2.57 11.19
CA ALA A 31 15.92 3.78 10.49
C ALA A 31 14.46 4.11 10.81
N VAL A 32 14.22 5.32 11.31
CA VAL A 32 12.87 5.87 11.49
C VAL A 32 12.45 6.50 10.17
N LEU A 33 11.30 6.09 9.67
CA LEU A 33 10.64 6.62 8.48
C LEU A 33 9.48 7.50 8.94
N LEU A 34 9.35 8.69 8.37
CA LEU A 34 8.11 9.46 8.47
C LEU A 34 7.17 8.97 7.38
N ARG A 35 5.93 8.66 7.75
CA ARG A 35 4.83 8.43 6.81
C ARG A 35 3.68 9.35 7.17
N VAL A 36 2.83 9.59 6.20
CA VAL A 36 1.55 10.26 6.39
C VAL A 36 0.49 9.15 6.39
N ASP A 37 -0.38 9.14 7.40
CA ASP A 37 -1.51 8.21 7.44
C ASP A 37 -2.64 8.66 6.49
N ASP A 38 -3.70 7.86 6.38
CA ASP A 38 -4.86 8.16 5.52
C ASP A 38 -5.55 9.49 5.88
N GLU A 39 -5.46 9.89 7.16
CA GLU A 39 -6.02 11.11 7.70
C GLU A 39 -5.08 12.33 7.60
N GLY A 40 -3.91 12.17 6.96
CA GLY A 40 -2.97 13.26 6.74
C GLY A 40 -2.05 13.58 7.93
N ARG A 41 -2.01 12.74 8.98
CA ARG A 41 -1.14 12.95 10.15
C ARG A 41 0.21 12.27 9.95
N GLU A 42 1.25 12.91 10.44
CA GLU A 42 2.61 12.38 10.38
C GLU A 42 2.80 11.28 11.43
N VAL A 43 2.97 10.05 10.96
CA VAL A 43 3.26 8.87 11.76
C VAL A 43 4.72 8.46 11.60
N ARG A 44 5.37 8.17 12.72
CA ARG A 44 6.76 7.68 12.73
C ARG A 44 6.71 6.16 12.69
N CYS A 45 7.43 5.53 11.77
CA CYS A 45 7.48 4.08 11.64
C CYS A 45 8.91 3.56 11.52
N CYS A 46 9.14 2.32 11.93
CA CYS A 46 10.45 1.66 11.86
C CYS A 46 10.39 0.45 10.94
N LYS A 47 11.43 0.29 10.12
CA LYS A 47 11.57 -0.86 9.23
C LYS A 47 12.20 -2.05 9.96
N ILE A 48 11.49 -3.16 10.01
CA ILE A 48 11.86 -4.39 10.71
C ILE A 48 11.79 -5.61 9.78
N SER A 49 12.51 -6.69 10.12
CA SER A 49 12.36 -7.99 9.44
C SER A 49 11.19 -8.79 10.04
N THR A 50 10.75 -9.85 9.34
CA THR A 50 9.76 -10.79 9.87
C THR A 50 10.19 -11.43 11.19
N SER A 51 11.48 -11.75 11.36
CA SER A 51 12.01 -12.30 12.62
C SER A 51 11.90 -11.29 13.77
N SER A 52 12.22 -10.02 13.51
CA SER A 52 12.06 -8.94 14.49
C SER A 52 10.59 -8.69 14.84
N LYS A 53 9.67 -8.80 13.88
CA LYS A 53 8.22 -8.69 14.14
C LYS A 53 7.77 -9.70 15.20
N THR A 54 8.11 -10.98 15.01
CA THR A 54 7.74 -12.03 15.97
C THR A 54 8.39 -11.82 17.35
N ALA A 55 9.63 -11.29 17.39
CA ALA A 55 10.29 -10.96 18.65
C ALA A 55 9.58 -9.81 19.38
N ILE A 56 9.21 -8.75 18.67
CA ILE A 56 8.47 -7.61 19.22
C ILE A 56 7.10 -8.07 19.74
N GLU A 57 6.37 -8.90 18.99
CA GLU A 57 5.07 -9.44 19.42
C GLU A 57 5.18 -10.24 20.71
N LYS A 58 6.20 -11.11 20.82
CA LYS A 58 6.46 -11.88 22.04
C LYS A 58 6.86 -10.98 23.21
N TRP A 59 7.71 -9.99 22.97
CA TRP A 59 8.12 -9.03 23.99
C TRP A 59 6.93 -8.21 24.50
N CYS A 60 6.07 -7.77 23.59
CA CYS A 60 4.85 -7.03 23.92
C CYS A 60 3.89 -7.86 24.77
N ALA A 61 3.66 -9.13 24.39
CA ALA A 61 2.85 -10.06 25.16
C ALA A 61 3.43 -10.33 26.56
N ALA A 62 4.77 -10.45 26.68
CA ALA A 62 5.43 -10.67 27.96
C ALA A 62 5.34 -9.45 28.90
N GLN A 63 5.30 -8.24 28.35
CA GLN A 63 5.19 -7.00 29.12
C GLN A 63 3.73 -6.61 29.42
N GLY A 64 2.74 -7.36 28.91
CA GLY A 64 1.32 -7.00 29.04
C GLY A 64 0.94 -5.73 28.26
N ILE A 65 1.74 -5.40 27.25
CA ILE A 65 1.63 -4.18 26.46
C ILE A 65 0.71 -4.45 25.23
N ALA A 66 -0.03 -3.43 24.77
CA ALA A 66 -0.88 -3.53 23.59
C ALA A 66 -0.07 -3.85 22.32
N ARG A 67 -0.55 -4.78 21.49
CA ARG A 67 0.16 -5.17 20.26
C ARG A 67 0.29 -3.95 19.33
N PRO A 68 1.51 -3.58 18.91
CA PRO A 68 1.69 -2.44 18.02
C PRO A 68 1.16 -2.75 16.62
N GLU A 69 0.92 -1.68 15.86
CA GLU A 69 0.47 -1.79 14.49
C GLU A 69 1.63 -2.18 13.57
N PHE A 70 1.41 -3.25 12.79
CA PHE A 70 2.35 -3.76 11.80
C PHE A 70 1.77 -3.65 10.40
N ALA A 71 2.50 -3.01 9.49
CA ALA A 71 2.18 -2.98 8.08
C ALA A 71 3.25 -3.73 7.28
N PRO A 72 2.91 -4.46 6.22
CA PRO A 72 3.93 -5.00 5.30
C PRO A 72 4.70 -3.83 4.68
N TYR A 73 6.03 -3.93 4.63
CA TYR A 73 6.85 -3.03 3.81
C TYR A 73 6.89 -3.60 2.41
N ASP A 74 5.76 -3.48 1.71
CA ASP A 74 5.69 -3.79 0.30
C ASP A 74 6.15 -2.54 -0.45
N VAL A 75 7.39 -2.55 -0.92
CA VAL A 75 7.78 -1.67 -2.03
C VAL A 75 7.21 -2.35 -3.25
N ALA A 76 5.89 -2.24 -3.45
CA ALA A 76 5.38 -2.38 -4.79
C ALA A 76 6.05 -1.25 -5.57
N GLU A 77 7.09 -1.59 -6.34
CA GLU A 77 7.52 -0.74 -7.43
C GLU A 77 6.32 -0.61 -8.34
N LYS A 78 5.51 0.42 -8.07
CA LYS A 78 4.52 0.86 -9.03
C LYS A 78 5.35 1.56 -10.10
N GLU A 79 5.97 0.76 -10.97
CA GLU A 79 6.46 1.21 -12.26
C GLU A 79 5.25 1.69 -13.05
N PHE A 80 4.79 2.90 -12.74
CA PHE A 80 4.11 3.68 -13.74
C PHE A 80 5.19 4.04 -14.75
N GLU A 81 5.18 3.35 -15.89
CA GLU A 81 5.84 3.87 -17.08
C GLU A 81 5.43 5.35 -17.21
N ALA A 82 6.42 6.26 -17.26
CA ALA A 82 6.16 7.69 -17.42
C ALA A 82 5.40 8.02 -18.73
N TYR A 83 5.17 7.03 -19.59
CA TYR A 83 4.43 7.10 -20.85
C TYR A 83 3.04 6.47 -20.82
N THR A 84 2.59 5.86 -19.71
CA THR A 84 1.20 5.40 -19.64
C THR A 84 0.27 6.55 -19.25
N VAL A 85 -0.39 7.11 -20.27
CA VAL A 85 -1.40 8.20 -20.15
C VAL A 85 -2.73 7.69 -19.57
N TYR A 86 -2.77 6.47 -19.02
CA TYR A 86 -4.00 5.85 -18.56
C TYR A 86 -3.99 5.62 -17.05
N PRO A 87 -4.48 6.59 -16.24
CA PRO A 87 -5.02 6.23 -14.95
C PRO A 87 -6.22 5.32 -15.21
N THR A 88 -6.19 4.11 -14.67
CA THR A 88 -7.37 3.24 -14.60
C THR A 88 -8.52 4.00 -13.93
N LEU A 89 -9.72 3.88 -14.51
CA LEU A 89 -10.99 4.58 -14.21
C LEU A 89 -11.18 5.93 -14.90
N GLY A 90 -11.51 5.83 -16.18
CA GLY A 90 -12.02 6.90 -17.03
C GLY A 90 -12.35 6.45 -18.45
N VAL A 91 -12.47 5.12 -18.69
CA VAL A 91 -13.15 4.64 -19.89
C VAL A 91 -14.63 4.82 -19.62
N ASP A 92 -15.10 6.02 -19.96
CA ASP A 92 -16.45 6.18 -20.43
C ASP A 92 -16.63 5.17 -21.60
N THR A 93 -17.35 4.08 -21.33
CA THR A 93 -17.64 3.05 -22.33
C THR A 93 -18.71 3.52 -23.33
N THR A 94 -18.97 4.82 -23.48
CA THR A 94 -19.98 5.29 -24.45
C THR A 94 -19.44 5.45 -25.86
N ILE A 95 -18.19 5.06 -26.15
CA ILE A 95 -17.71 5.00 -27.53
C ILE A 95 -17.98 3.59 -28.10
N PRO A 96 -19.03 3.41 -28.93
CA PRO A 96 -19.27 2.14 -29.60
C PRO A 96 -18.11 1.80 -30.53
N GLN A 97 -17.55 0.59 -30.36
CA GLN A 97 -16.47 0.05 -31.18
C GLN A 97 -16.97 -0.39 -32.56
N PHE A 98 -17.46 0.55 -33.36
CA PHE A 98 -17.73 0.29 -34.77
C PHE A 98 -17.28 1.48 -35.63
N ARG A 99 -16.01 1.47 -36.08
CA ARG A 99 -15.63 2.23 -37.26
C ARG A 99 -16.13 1.46 -38.47
N GLY A 100 -17.33 1.81 -38.95
CA GLY A 100 -17.82 1.34 -40.24
C GLY A 100 -16.81 1.67 -41.34
N THR A 101 -16.44 0.66 -42.12
CA THR A 101 -15.74 0.89 -43.40
C THR A 101 -16.64 1.75 -44.29
N VAL A 102 -16.03 2.70 -45.01
CA VAL A 102 -16.73 3.62 -45.91
C VAL A 102 -17.70 2.83 -46.80
N GLY A 103 -19.00 3.04 -46.62
CA GLY A 103 -20.07 2.42 -47.42
C GLY A 103 -21.07 1.55 -46.65
N VAL A 104 -20.88 1.26 -45.37
CA VAL A 104 -21.88 0.55 -44.55
C VAL A 104 -22.60 1.52 -43.63
N MET A 105 -23.92 1.70 -43.85
CA MET A 105 -24.80 2.41 -42.92
C MET A 105 -24.83 1.63 -41.59
N PRO A 106 -24.62 2.29 -40.43
CA PRO A 106 -24.76 1.62 -39.15
C PRO A 106 -26.22 1.22 -38.93
N SER A 107 -26.46 -0.07 -38.71
CA SER A 107 -27.75 -0.61 -38.30
C SER A 107 -27.62 -1.28 -36.93
N PRO A 108 -28.67 -1.21 -36.09
CA PRO A 108 -29.95 -0.55 -36.33
C PRO A 108 -29.90 0.98 -36.30
N MET A 109 -30.77 1.65 -37.09
CA MET A 109 -30.97 3.11 -36.99
C MET A 109 -31.73 3.47 -35.70
N GLU A 110 -31.67 4.73 -35.28
CA GLU A 110 -32.22 5.20 -33.99
C GLU A 110 -33.71 4.92 -33.77
N ASP A 111 -34.48 4.65 -34.83
CA ASP A 111 -35.90 4.25 -34.78
C ASP A 111 -36.13 2.75 -34.50
N GLU A 112 -35.08 1.93 -34.53
CA GLU A 112 -35.16 0.49 -34.25
C GLU A 112 -34.97 0.14 -32.76
N TYR A 113 -34.71 1.13 -31.90
CA TYR A 113 -34.76 0.92 -30.46
C TYR A 113 -36.21 1.10 -29.99
N PRO A 114 -36.90 0.02 -29.54
CA PRO A 114 -38.22 0.18 -28.96
C PRO A 114 -38.11 1.05 -27.70
N VAL A 115 -38.97 2.07 -27.64
CA VAL A 115 -39.16 2.92 -26.46
C VAL A 115 -39.68 2.13 -25.26
#